data_AF-B9RRI2-F1
#
_entry.id   AF-B9RRI2-F1
#
_cell.length_a   1.000
_cell.length_b   1.000
_cell.length_c   1.000
_cell.angle_alpha   90.00
_cell.angle_beta   90.00
_cell.angle_gamma   90.00
#
_symmetry.space_group_name_H-M   'P 1'
#
loop_
_entity.id
_entity.type
_entity.pdbx_description
1 polymer ?
#
loop_
_entity_poly.entity_id
_entity_poly.type
_entity_poly.pdbx_seq_one_letter_code
_entity_poly.pdbx_strand_id
1 'polypeptide(L)' 'MRTLSLVKHQNVVRMVGYCIKDEYGLIVTEYMPKRTLVDVFYRQEPHLVLEWNTRYRLAFGIAQGLSYFTTIVCHKL' A
#
# COMPACT_ATOMS: atom_id res chain seq x y z
N MET A 1 11.93 12.32 -4.53
CA MET A 1 10.55 11.79 -4.55
C MET A 1 9.99 11.49 -5.96
N ARG A 2 10.57 11.99 -7.07
CA ARG A 2 10.01 11.84 -8.43
C ARG A 2 9.81 10.39 -8.91
N THR A 3 10.59 9.44 -8.40
CA THR A 3 10.47 8.02 -8.77
C THR A 3 9.23 7.37 -8.14
N LEU A 4 8.83 7.78 -6.93
CA LEU A 4 7.68 7.22 -6.23
C LEU A 4 6.35 7.59 -6.89
N SER A 5 6.25 8.77 -7.52
CA SER A 5 5.07 9.18 -8.29
C SER A 5 4.88 8.39 -9.59
N LEU A 6 5.89 7.64 -10.05
CA LEU A 6 5.82 6.81 -11.26
C LEU A 6 5.31 5.39 -10.97
N VAL A 7 5.26 4.99 -9.70
CA VAL A 7 4.75 3.69 -9.30
C VAL A 7 3.24 3.66 -9.51
N LYS A 8 2.80 2.83 -10.44
CA LYS A 8 1.39 2.60 -10.75
C LYS A 8 1.13 1.10 -10.84
N HIS A 9 0.55 0.55 -9.78
CA HIS A 9 0.21 -0.86 -9.70
C HIS A 9 -1.09 -1.04 -8.90
N GLN A 10 -1.94 -1.98 -9.31
CA GLN A 10 -3.27 -2.17 -8.71
C GLN A 10 -3.24 -2.51 -7.21
N ASN A 11 -2.16 -3.14 -6.74
CA ASN A 11 -1.96 -3.53 -5.34
C ASN A 11 -0.99 -2.60 -4.59
N VAL A 12 -0.73 -1.40 -5.11
CA VAL A 12 0.11 -0.38 -4.45
C VAL A 12 -0.66 0.93 -4.42
N VAL A 13 -0.77 1.54 -3.24
CA VAL A 13 -1.46 2.83 -3.11
C VAL A 13 -0.73 3.88 -3.96
N ARG A 14 -1.49 4.59 -4.80
CA ARG A 14 -0.91 5.59 -5.69
C ARG A 14 -0.55 6.83 -4.89
N MET A 15 0.70 7.27 -5.04
CA MET A 15 1.14 8.59 -4.59
C MET A 15 0.58 9.66 -5.54
N VAL A 16 -0.14 10.62 -4.97
CA VAL A 16 -0.70 11.76 -5.70
C VAL A 16 0.28 12.92 -5.70
N GLY A 17 1.01 13.13 -4.60
CA GLY A 17 1.98 14.20 -4.47
C GLY A 17 2.79 14.12 -3.19
N TYR A 18 3.64 15.11 -2.99
CA TYR A 18 4.39 15.29 -1.75
C TYR A 18 4.57 16.78 -1.48
N CYS A 19 4.77 17.12 -0.22
CA CYS A 19 5.23 18.43 0.20
C CYS A 19 6.45 18.20 1.08
N ILE A 20 7.57 18.86 0.77
CA ILE A 20 8.74 18.89 1.63
C ILE A 20 8.97 20.36 1.95
N LYS A 21 8.95 20.70 3.24
CA LYS A 21 9.24 22.04 3.72
C LYS A 21 10.05 21.93 5.00
N ASP A 22 11.24 22.52 4.99
CA ASP A 22 12.21 22.46 6.09
C ASP A 22 12.47 21.00 6.51
N GLU A 23 12.20 20.65 7.76
CA GLU A 23 12.33 19.27 8.29
C GLU A 23 11.05 18.43 8.13
N TYR A 24 9.98 18.98 7.58
CA TYR A 24 8.70 18.30 7.43
C TYR A 24 8.52 17.73 6.03
N GLY A 25 8.21 16.43 5.97
CA GLY A 25 7.85 15.72 4.75
C GLY A 25 6.44 15.15 4.83
N LEU A 26 5.58 15.53 3.89
CA LEU A 26 4.24 15.00 3.72
C LEU A 26 4.15 14.23 2.40
N ILE A 27 3.46 13.09 2.43
CA ILE A 27 3.12 12.32 1.23
C ILE A 27 1.60 12.31 1.11
N VAL A 28 1.11 12.73 -0.06
CA VAL A 28 -0.31 12.70 -0.40
C VAL A 28 -0.56 11.46 -1.25
N THR A 29 -1.46 10.60 -0.81
CA THR A 29 -1.85 9.37 -1.50
C THR A 29 -3.33 9.38 -1.85
N GLU A 30 -3.76 8.44 -2.68
CA GLU A 30 -5.18 8.13 -2.79
C GLU A 30 -5.75 7.68 -1.44
N TYR A 31 -7.00 8.04 -1.18
CA TYR A 31 -7.69 7.68 0.04
C TYR A 31 -8.05 6.19 0.01
N MET A 32 -7.70 5.48 1.09
CA MET A 32 -8.09 4.08 1.29
C MET A 32 -9.28 4.04 2.25
N PRO A 33 -10.52 3.89 1.75
CA PRO A 33 -11.72 3.96 2.59
C PRO A 33 -11.84 2.78 3.56
N LYS A 34 -11.21 1.66 3.21
CA LYS A 34 -11.06 0.51 4.09
C LYS A 34 -9.80 0.73 4.91
N ARG A 35 -9.95 0.63 6.23
CA ARG A 35 -8.87 0.76 7.21
C ARG A 35 -7.71 -0.20 6.90
N THR A 36 -6.61 -0.03 7.61
CA THR A 36 -5.44 -0.90 7.44
C THR A 36 -5.78 -2.34 7.85
N LEU A 37 -5.02 -3.31 7.33
CA LEU A 37 -5.15 -4.70 7.78
C LEU A 37 -4.88 -4.85 9.27
N VAL A 38 -4.00 -4.03 9.84
CA VAL A 38 -3.76 -3.99 11.30
C VAL A 38 -5.03 -3.62 12.04
N ASP A 39 -5.76 -2.60 11.58
CA ASP A 39 -7.04 -2.22 12.19
C ASP A 39 -8.08 -3.34 12.07
N VAL A 40 -8.11 -4.03 10.94
CA VAL A 40 -9.06 -5.12 10.70
C VAL A 40 -8.78 -6.34 11.58
N PHE A 41 -7.50 -6.70 11.74
CA PHE A 41 -7.12 -7.89 12.52
C PHE A 41 -7.10 -7.63 14.03
N TYR A 42 -6.71 -6.44 14.47
CA TYR A 42 -6.42 -6.18 15.89
C TYR A 42 -7.35 -5.16 16.56
N ARG A 43 -8.13 -4.35 15.82
CA ARG A 43 -8.92 -3.24 16.40
C ARG A 43 -10.44 -3.38 16.30
N GLN A 44 -10.96 -4.52 15.85
CA GLN A 44 -12.39 -4.78 15.92
C GLN A 44 -12.74 -5.69 17.08
N GLU A 45 -13.61 -5.22 17.97
CA GLU A 45 -14.50 -6.07 18.75
C GLU A 45 -15.93 -5.89 18.22
N PRO A 46 -16.64 -6.98 17.86
CA PRO A 46 -16.13 -8.34 17.70
C PRO A 46 -15.16 -8.45 16.51
N HIS A 47 -14.16 -9.33 16.62
CA HIS A 47 -13.13 -9.51 15.59
C HIS A 47 -13.76 -9.78 14.22
N LEU A 48 -13.43 -8.96 13.21
CA LEU A 48 -13.82 -9.24 11.83
C LEU A 48 -13.09 -10.47 11.34
N VAL A 49 -13.76 -11.62 11.37
CA VAL A 49 -13.22 -12.83 10.78
C VAL A 49 -13.30 -12.71 9.27
N LEU A 50 -12.19 -12.33 8.64
CA LEU A 50 -12.08 -12.38 7.18
C LEU A 50 -12.23 -13.83 6.70
N GLU A 51 -13.16 -14.06 5.79
CA GLU A 51 -13.30 -15.34 5.09
C GLU A 51 -11.98 -15.75 4.41
N TRP A 52 -11.72 -17.05 4.35
CA TRP A 52 -10.47 -17.59 3.80
C TRP A 52 -10.17 -17.10 2.39
N ASN A 53 -11.17 -17.06 1.52
CA ASN A 53 -11.02 -16.55 0.15
C ASN A 53 -10.58 -15.07 0.12
N THR A 54 -11.08 -14.26 1.07
CA THR A 54 -10.64 -12.86 1.20
C THR A 54 -9.20 -12.77 1.69
N ARG A 55 -8.77 -13.62 2.63
CA ARG A 55 -7.37 -13.70 3.07
C ARG A 55 -6.44 -14.08 1.92
N TYR A 56 -6.83 -15.07 1.12
CA TYR A 56 -6.05 -15.51 -0.04
C TYR A 56 -5.88 -14.37 -1.07
N ARG A 57 -6.96 -13.67 -1.42
CA ARG A 57 -6.89 -12.52 -2.34
C ARG A 57 -6.00 -11.40 -1.81
N LEU A 58 -6.06 -11.11 -0.51
CA LEU A 58 -5.18 -10.12 0.13
C LEU A 58 -3.71 -10.54 0.03
N ALA A 59 -3.38 -11.78 0.43
CA ALA A 59 -2.02 -12.29 0.38
C ALA A 59 -1.46 -12.30 -1.05
N PHE A 60 -2.25 -12.75 -2.02
CA PHE A 60 -1.87 -12.74 -3.43
C PHE A 60 -1.65 -11.32 -3.96
N GLY A 61 -2.54 -10.38 -3.65
CA GLY A 61 -2.38 -8.98 -4.04
C GLY A 61 -1.13 -8.34 -3.45
N ILE A 62 -0.83 -8.60 -2.17
CA ILE A 62 0.40 -8.14 -1.49
C ILE A 62 1.62 -8.70 -2.21
N ALA A 63 1.65 -10.00 -2.51
CA ALA A 63 2.76 -10.63 -3.23
C ALA A 63 2.99 -10.00 -4.61
N GLN A 64 1.92 -9.71 -5.36
CA GLN A 64 2.01 -9.01 -6.64
C GLN A 64 2.58 -7.59 -6.49
N GLY A 65 2.12 -6.83 -5.49
CA GLY A 65 2.63 -5.49 -5.21
C GLY A 65 4.12 -5.48 -4.82
N LEU A 66 4.52 -6.42 -3.97
CA LEU A 66 5.93 -6.60 -3.57
C LEU A 66 6.81 -7.01 -4.75
N SER A 67 6.34 -7.96 -5.57
CA SER A 67 7.05 -8.38 -6.78
C SER A 67 7.27 -7.19 -7.73
N TYR A 68 6.26 -6.34 -7.92
CA TYR A 68 6.37 -5.12 -8.74
C TYR A 68 7.46 -4.17 -8.23
N PHE A 69 7.55 -3.97 -6.91
CA PHE A 69 8.63 -3.16 -6.33
C PHE A 69 10.00 -3.76 -6.61
N THR A 70 10.17 -5.07 -6.37
CA THR A 70 11.46 -5.74 -6.61
C THR A 70 11.87 -5.65 -8.08
N THR A 71 10.92 -5.83 -9.01
CA THR A 71 11.20 -5.69 -10.45
C THR A 71 11.63 -4.27 -10.83
N ILE A 72 10.96 -3.23 -10.33
CA ILE A 72 11.27 -1.84 -10.71
C ILE A 72 12.51 -1.30 -10.02
N VAL A 73 12.75 -1.69 -8.77
CA VAL A 73 13.91 -1.25 -7.99
C VAL A 73 15.18 -1.93 -8.50
N CYS A 74 15.13 -3.22 -8.88
CA CYS A 74 16.30 -3.90 -9.47
C CYS A 74 16.63 -3.45 -10.89
N HIS A 75 15.67 -2.95 -11.68
CA HIS A 75 15.95 -2.54 -13.07
C HIS A 75 16.48 -1.09 -13.21
N LYS A 76 16.57 -0.35 -12.09
CA LYS A 76 17.09 1.02 -12.03
C LYS A 76 18.34 1.16 -11.14
N LEU A 77 18.96 0.04 -10.77
CA LEU A 77 20.29 -0.03 -10.13
C LEU A 77 21.31 -0.56 -11.13
#